data_AF-A0A8T4ZI34-F1
#
_entry.id   AF-A0A8T4ZI34-F1
#
_cell.length_a   1.000
_cell.length_b   1.000
_cell.length_c   1.000
_cell.angle_alpha   90.00
_cell.angle_beta   90.00
_cell.angle_gamma   90.00
#
_symmetry.space_group_name_H-M   'P 1'
#
loop_
_entity.id
_entity.type
_entity.pdbx_description
1 polymer ?
#
loop_
_entity_poly.entity_id
_entity_poly.type
_entity_poly.pdbx_seq_one_letter_code
_entity_poly.pdbx_strand_id
1 'polypeptide(L)'
;FRLFFITSSLCNKFSVITVIKNILPWIHENAKLYGVDGKLASVRAIDIPVLELHKDEEKTVEALAEEGRKAIEDDGAEVLILGCTGMTGMAEKLREILKVKVLDPLPTAVKFAETLVSLGLSHSKITFPNPPEKKRIE
;
A
#
# COMPACT_ATOMS: atom_id res chain seq x y z
N PHE A 1 -2.87 4.76 3.15
CA PHE A 1 -2.30 5.34 1.91
C PHE A 1 -1.18 6.35 2.11
N ARG A 2 -0.82 6.78 3.34
CA ARG A 2 0.44 7.53 3.56
C ARG A 2 1.71 6.80 3.07
N LEU A 3 1.61 5.49 2.87
CA LEU A 3 2.62 4.69 2.16
C LEU A 3 2.97 5.22 0.76
N PHE A 4 2.03 5.83 0.05
CA PHE A 4 2.30 6.42 -1.26
C PHE A 4 3.37 7.50 -1.21
N PHE A 5 3.34 8.35 -0.19
CA PHE A 5 4.36 9.38 0.00
C PHE A 5 5.75 8.76 0.26
N ILE A 6 5.81 7.78 1.17
CA ILE A 6 7.05 7.07 1.51
C ILE A 6 7.60 6.33 0.29
N THR A 7 6.74 5.67 -0.48
CA THR A 7 7.17 4.93 -1.68
C THR A 7 7.66 5.88 -2.75
N SER A 8 6.98 7.02 -2.91
CA SER A 8 7.35 8.05 -3.89
C SER A 8 8.70 8.71 -3.62
N SER A 9 9.24 8.64 -2.41
CA SER A 9 10.61 9.11 -2.13
C SER A 9 11.70 8.08 -2.45
N LEU A 10 11.31 6.83 -2.74
CA LEU A 10 12.23 5.72 -3.01
C LEU A 10 12.38 5.39 -4.51
N CYS A 11 11.49 5.90 -5.36
CA CYS A 11 11.41 5.51 -6.77
C CYS A 11 10.81 6.59 -7.67
N ASN A 12 10.98 6.40 -8.97
CA ASN A 12 10.26 7.16 -9.99
C ASN A 12 8.88 6.53 -10.27
N LYS A 13 8.81 5.20 -10.33
CA LYS A 13 7.58 4.44 -10.58
C LYS A 13 7.37 3.33 -9.55
N PHE A 14 6.15 3.23 -9.02
CA PHE A 14 5.74 2.15 -8.12
C PHE A 14 4.40 1.55 -8.55
N SER A 15 4.16 0.30 -8.14
CA SER A 15 2.86 -0.35 -8.32
C SER A 15 2.30 -0.89 -7.01
N VAL A 16 0.97 -0.99 -6.97
CA VAL A 16 0.24 -1.57 -5.84
C VAL A 16 -0.33 -2.91 -6.26
N ILE A 17 -0.05 -3.96 -5.49
CA ILE A 17 -0.64 -5.28 -5.69
C ILE A 17 -1.65 -5.53 -4.58
N THR A 18 -2.87 -5.87 -4.93
CA THR A 18 -3.98 -6.03 -3.99
C THR A 18 -4.78 -7.31 -4.24
N VAL A 19 -5.84 -7.50 -3.47
CA VAL A 19 -6.64 -8.73 -3.42
C VAL A 19 -7.69 -8.82 -4.52
N ILE A 20 -8.49 -7.77 -4.73
CA ILE A 20 -9.69 -7.82 -5.58
C ILE A 20 -9.76 -6.62 -6.53
N LYS A 21 -10.22 -6.86 -7.77
CA LYS A 21 -10.25 -5.86 -8.84
C LYS A 21 -11.15 -4.65 -8.57
N ASN A 22 -12.24 -4.82 -7.81
CA ASN A 22 -13.20 -3.75 -7.56
C ASN A 22 -12.62 -2.55 -6.78
N ILE A 23 -11.50 -2.73 -6.07
CA ILE A 23 -10.86 -1.63 -5.34
C ILE A 23 -9.81 -0.87 -6.16
N LEU A 24 -9.45 -1.35 -7.36
CA LEU A 24 -8.44 -0.70 -8.20
C LEU A 24 -8.77 0.78 -8.49
N PRO A 25 -10.00 1.14 -8.92
CA PRO A 25 -10.35 2.53 -9.14
C PRO A 25 -10.14 3.40 -7.89
N TRP A 26 -10.46 2.85 -6.73
CA TRP A 26 -10.29 3.57 -5.46
C TRP A 26 -8.82 3.78 -5.08
N ILE A 27 -7.93 2.83 -5.39
CA ILE A 27 -6.48 2.99 -5.19
C ILE A 27 -5.94 4.09 -6.12
N HIS A 28 -6.37 4.12 -7.39
CA HIS A 28 -6.01 5.19 -8.32
C HIS A 28 -6.49 6.56 -7.85
N GLU A 29 -7.74 6.68 -7.38
CA GLU A 29 -8.26 7.94 -6.84
C GLU A 29 -7.51 8.39 -5.58
N ASN A 30 -7.09 7.46 -4.71
CA ASN A 30 -6.21 7.81 -3.60
C ASN A 30 -4.86 8.33 -4.09
N ALA A 31 -4.26 7.74 -5.12
CA ALA A 31 -2.98 8.22 -5.63
C ALA A 31 -3.08 9.66 -6.15
N LYS A 32 -4.19 10.02 -6.79
CA LYS A 32 -4.50 11.41 -7.19
C LYS A 32 -4.67 12.32 -5.98
N LEU A 33 -5.43 11.88 -4.98
CA LEU A 33 -5.66 12.64 -3.74
C LEU A 33 -4.34 12.96 -3.01
N TYR A 34 -3.37 12.04 -3.05
CA TYR A 34 -2.04 12.23 -2.47
C TYR A 34 -1.04 12.91 -3.41
N GLY A 35 -1.44 13.25 -4.65
CA GLY A 35 -0.59 13.95 -5.62
C GLY A 35 0.57 13.11 -6.17
N VAL A 36 0.43 11.77 -6.19
CA VAL A 36 1.47 10.84 -6.63
C VAL A 36 1.02 9.94 -7.79
N ASP A 37 -0.12 10.21 -8.40
CA ASP A 37 -0.67 9.44 -9.52
C ASP A 37 0.30 9.39 -10.71
N GLY A 38 1.06 10.47 -10.96
CA GLY A 38 2.12 10.48 -11.96
C GLY A 38 3.25 9.46 -11.71
N LYS A 39 3.42 8.98 -10.47
CA LYS A 39 4.38 7.94 -10.10
C LYS A 39 3.77 6.53 -9.99
N LEU A 40 2.45 6.42 -9.96
CA LEU A 40 1.77 5.13 -9.93
C LEU A 40 1.82 4.50 -11.32
N ALA A 41 2.63 3.45 -11.49
CA ALA A 41 2.73 2.70 -12.74
C ALA A 41 1.46 1.87 -12.98
N SER A 42 1.05 1.08 -11.99
CA SER A 42 -0.16 0.26 -12.09
C SER A 42 -0.73 -0.14 -10.73
N VAL A 43 -1.99 -0.59 -10.75
CA VAL A 43 -2.62 -1.29 -9.64
C VAL A 43 -3.09 -2.65 -10.14
N ARG A 44 -2.59 -3.73 -9.54
CA ARG A 44 -2.87 -5.11 -9.94
C ARG A 44 -3.56 -5.87 -8.83
N ALA A 45 -4.33 -6.90 -9.18
CA ALA A 45 -5.02 -7.76 -8.22
C ALA A 45 -4.70 -9.22 -8.48
N ILE A 46 -4.52 -9.99 -7.40
CA ILE A 46 -4.29 -11.44 -7.45
C ILE A 46 -5.59 -12.25 -7.52
N ASP A 47 -6.76 -11.59 -7.43
CA ASP A 47 -8.08 -12.21 -7.43
C ASP A 47 -8.28 -13.31 -6.37
N ILE A 48 -7.63 -13.18 -5.21
CA ILE A 48 -7.79 -14.05 -4.03
C ILE A 48 -8.55 -13.27 -2.94
N PRO A 49 -9.68 -13.77 -2.41
CA PRO A 49 -10.40 -13.10 -1.33
C PRO A 49 -9.56 -13.00 -0.06
N VAL A 50 -9.74 -11.91 0.70
CA VAL A 50 -8.97 -11.62 1.92
C VAL A 50 -9.01 -12.78 2.93
N LEU A 51 -10.15 -13.44 3.08
CA LEU A 51 -10.34 -14.56 4.02
C LEU A 51 -9.60 -15.84 3.60
N GLU A 52 -9.02 -15.87 2.40
CA GLU A 52 -8.34 -17.04 1.85
C GLU A 52 -6.82 -16.88 1.79
N LEU A 53 -6.30 -15.67 2.02
CA LEU A 53 -4.86 -15.35 1.89
C LEU A 53 -3.96 -16.24 2.77
N HIS A 54 -4.46 -16.65 3.93
CA HIS A 54 -3.70 -17.48 4.87
C HIS A 54 -4.10 -18.96 4.86
N LYS A 55 -5.10 -19.36 4.05
CA LYS A 55 -5.44 -20.79 3.90
C LYS A 55 -4.34 -21.52 3.15
N ASP A 56 -3.74 -20.84 2.17
CA ASP A 56 -2.61 -21.31 1.38
C ASP A 56 -1.71 -20.11 1.09
N GLU A 57 -0.75 -19.90 2.00
CA GLU A 57 0.17 -18.76 1.91
C GLU A 57 1.13 -18.89 0.72
N GLU A 58 1.55 -20.11 0.38
CA GLU A 58 2.47 -20.34 -0.75
C GLU A 58 1.81 -19.95 -2.06
N LYS A 59 0.56 -20.41 -2.29
CA LYS A 59 -0.22 -20.02 -3.45
C LYS A 59 -0.46 -18.51 -3.51
N THR A 60 -0.70 -17.88 -2.37
CA THR A 60 -0.89 -16.42 -2.29
C THR A 60 0.40 -15.68 -2.65
N VAL A 61 1.55 -16.11 -2.14
CA VAL A 61 2.86 -15.54 -2.47
C VAL A 61 3.19 -15.74 -3.94
N GLU A 62 2.88 -16.89 -4.52
CA GLU A 62 3.09 -17.15 -5.94
C GLU A 62 2.24 -16.22 -6.82
N ALA A 63 0.95 -16.05 -6.50
CA ALA A 63 0.07 -15.13 -7.20
C ALA A 63 0.55 -13.66 -7.07
N LEU A 64 1.02 -13.27 -5.88
CA LEU A 64 1.61 -11.95 -5.65
C LEU A 64 2.90 -11.75 -6.44
N ALA A 65 3.76 -12.77 -6.50
CA ALA A 65 4.99 -12.71 -7.28
C ALA A 65 4.69 -12.59 -8.77
N GLU A 66 3.69 -13.32 -9.27
CA GLU A 66 3.28 -13.25 -10.67
C GLU A 66 2.79 -11.86 -11.08
N GLU A 67 1.86 -11.28 -10.32
CA GLU A 67 1.42 -9.90 -10.59
C GLU A 67 2.54 -8.87 -10.32
N GLY A 68 3.47 -9.18 -9.42
CA GLY A 68 4.66 -8.36 -9.18
C GLY A 68 5.63 -8.34 -10.35
N ARG A 69 5.87 -9.48 -11.01
CA ARG A 69 6.69 -9.53 -12.23
C ARG A 69 6.07 -8.69 -13.33
N LYS A 70 4.78 -8.86 -13.58
CA LYS A 70 4.06 -8.05 -14.58
C LYS A 70 4.10 -6.55 -14.25
N ALA A 71 3.97 -6.18 -12.97
CA ALA A 71 4.12 -4.79 -12.57
C ALA A 71 5.51 -4.22 -12.90
N ILE A 72 6.56 -5.01 -12.75
CA ILE A 72 7.94 -4.59 -13.01
C ILE A 72 8.21 -4.57 -14.52
N GLU A 73 7.91 -5.66 -15.21
CA GLU A 73 8.29 -5.90 -16.60
C GLU A 73 7.38 -5.15 -17.59
N ASP A 74 6.06 -5.16 -17.38
CA ASP A 74 5.09 -4.57 -18.31
C ASP A 74 4.82 -3.10 -18.00
N ASP A 75 4.77 -2.73 -16.70
CA ASP A 75 4.34 -1.41 -16.27
C ASP A 75 5.50 -0.50 -15.81
N GLY A 76 6.70 -1.06 -15.62
CA GLY A 76 7.89 -0.32 -15.22
C GLY A 76 7.97 0.03 -13.73
N ALA A 77 7.37 -0.77 -12.85
CA ALA A 77 7.48 -0.55 -11.40
C ALA A 77 8.90 -0.87 -10.88
N GLU A 78 9.47 0.07 -10.13
CA GLU A 78 10.76 -0.11 -9.44
C GLU A 78 10.57 -0.60 -7.99
N VAL A 79 9.41 -0.30 -7.42
CA VAL A 79 9.01 -0.64 -6.04
C VAL A 79 7.56 -1.10 -6.02
N LEU A 80 7.28 -2.12 -5.20
CA LEU A 80 5.94 -2.66 -5.02
C LEU A 80 5.39 -2.34 -3.63
N ILE A 81 4.08 -2.11 -3.54
CA ILE A 81 3.34 -1.93 -2.28
C ILE A 81 2.29 -3.02 -2.18
N LEU A 82 2.23 -3.72 -1.03
CA LEU A 82 1.10 -4.60 -0.72
C LEU A 82 -0.11 -3.75 -0.30
N GLY A 83 -1.19 -3.87 -1.07
CA GLY A 83 -2.41 -3.05 -0.93
C GLY A 83 -3.40 -3.51 0.15
N CYS A 84 -3.12 -4.63 0.83
CA CYS A 84 -3.97 -5.21 1.87
C CYS A 84 -3.15 -5.60 3.09
N THR A 85 -3.59 -5.23 4.29
CA THR A 85 -2.94 -5.62 5.55
C THR A 85 -3.04 -7.13 5.81
N GLY A 86 -3.97 -7.84 5.16
CA GLY A 86 -4.01 -9.30 5.19
C GLY A 86 -2.83 -9.98 4.49
N MET A 87 -1.96 -9.23 3.81
CA MET A 87 -0.74 -9.75 3.18
C MET A 87 0.52 -9.40 3.99
N THR A 88 0.36 -8.87 5.20
CA THR A 88 1.48 -8.53 6.09
C THR A 88 2.34 -9.77 6.34
N GLY A 89 3.66 -9.61 6.29
CA GLY A 89 4.63 -10.70 6.43
C GLY A 89 5.04 -11.35 5.10
N MET A 90 4.26 -11.19 4.02
CA MET A 90 4.58 -11.77 2.71
C MET A 90 5.62 -10.94 1.93
N ALA A 91 5.87 -9.69 2.35
CA ALA A 91 6.78 -8.78 1.64
C ALA A 91 8.22 -9.29 1.57
N GLU A 92 8.74 -9.94 2.62
CA GLU A 92 10.12 -10.46 2.61
C GLU A 92 10.30 -11.53 1.53
N LYS A 93 9.39 -12.53 1.48
CA LYS A 93 9.39 -13.57 0.44
C LYS A 93 9.34 -12.96 -0.96
N LEU A 94 8.51 -11.93 -1.16
CA LEU A 94 8.43 -11.25 -2.46
C LEU A 94 9.71 -10.52 -2.83
N ARG A 95 10.42 -9.91 -1.88
CA ARG A 95 11.74 -9.29 -2.16
C ARG A 95 12.77 -10.35 -2.57
N GLU A 96 12.73 -11.52 -1.94
CA GLU A 96 13.61 -12.63 -2.29
C GLU A 96 13.34 -13.15 -3.71
N ILE A 97 12.06 -13.27 -4.09
CA ILE A 97 11.65 -13.78 -5.41
C ILE A 97 11.88 -12.74 -6.50
N LEU A 98 11.40 -11.50 -6.31
CA LEU A 98 11.35 -10.47 -7.35
C LEU A 98 12.61 -9.60 -7.43
N LYS A 99 13.48 -9.67 -6.41
CA LYS A 99 14.72 -8.88 -6.32
C LYS A 99 14.52 -7.35 -6.39
N VAL A 100 13.32 -6.87 -6.06
CA VAL A 100 12.97 -5.45 -5.91
C VAL A 100 12.53 -5.13 -4.49
N LYS A 101 12.35 -3.84 -4.16
CA LYS A 101 11.79 -3.45 -2.86
C LYS A 101 10.29 -3.68 -2.85
N VAL A 102 9.81 -4.31 -1.77
CA VAL A 102 8.38 -4.55 -1.52
C VAL A 102 8.03 -4.00 -0.14
N LEU A 103 7.11 -3.04 -0.11
CA LEU A 103 6.65 -2.40 1.11
C LEU A 103 5.47 -3.16 1.70
N ASP A 104 5.63 -3.53 2.97
CA ASP A 104 4.56 -4.08 3.79
C ASP A 104 3.78 -2.91 4.43
N PRO A 105 2.46 -2.81 4.21
CA PRO A 105 1.67 -1.67 4.67
C PRO A 105 1.72 -1.46 6.18
N LEU A 106 1.73 -2.55 6.97
CA LEU A 106 1.58 -2.46 8.42
C LEU A 106 2.82 -1.90 9.13
N PRO A 107 4.01 -2.54 9.06
CA PRO A 107 5.19 -2.03 9.75
C PRO A 107 5.63 -0.67 9.22
N THR A 108 5.48 -0.41 7.91
CA THR A 108 5.81 0.90 7.33
C THR A 108 4.91 2.00 7.88
N ALA A 109 3.59 1.75 8.03
CA ALA A 109 2.68 2.73 8.63
C ALA A 109 3.03 3.03 10.09
N VAL A 110 3.38 2.01 10.87
CA VAL A 110 3.80 2.17 12.28
C VAL A 110 5.07 3.00 12.37
N LYS A 111 6.10 2.68 11.59
CA LYS A 111 7.38 3.44 11.59
C LYS A 111 7.21 4.88 11.12
N PHE A 112 6.30 5.12 10.18
CA PHE A 112 5.95 6.49 9.80
C PHE A 112 5.30 7.26 10.95
N ALA A 113 4.37 6.64 11.69
CA ALA A 113 3.75 7.25 12.86
C ALA A 113 4.76 7.53 13.97
N GLU A 114 5.66 6.58 14.27
CA GLU A 114 6.76 6.76 15.23
C GLU A 114 7.63 7.97 14.86
N THR A 115 7.96 8.13 13.58
CA THR A 115 8.75 9.27 13.08
C THR A 115 8.04 10.61 13.31
N LEU A 116 6.73 10.68 13.09
CA LEU A 116 5.97 11.91 13.36
C LEU A 116 5.95 12.24 14.85
N VAL A 117 5.74 11.23 15.70
CA VAL A 117 5.72 11.41 17.16
C VAL A 117 7.08 11.84 17.69
N SER A 118 8.17 11.23 17.24
CA SER A 118 9.53 11.59 17.69
C SER A 118 9.93 13.01 17.30
N LEU A 119 9.37 13.53 16.20
CA LEU A 119 9.55 14.91 15.75
C LEU A 119 8.56 15.90 16.39
N GLY A 120 7.63 15.45 17.24
CA GLY A 120 6.58 16.30 17.82
C GLY A 120 5.57 16.82 16.80
N LEU A 121 5.43 16.13 15.65
CA LEU A 121 4.56 16.53 14.55
C LEU A 121 3.20 15.84 14.61
N SER A 122 2.16 16.56 14.19
CA SER A 122 0.79 16.04 14.05
C SER A 122 0.08 16.72 12.88
N HIS A 123 -1.16 16.31 12.62
CA HIS A 123 -1.99 16.92 11.59
C HIS A 123 -2.28 18.40 11.91
N SER A 124 -2.28 19.25 10.89
CA SER A 124 -2.64 20.66 11.04
C SER A 124 -4.09 20.81 11.49
N LYS A 125 -4.32 21.58 12.56
CA LYS A 125 -5.68 21.91 13.05
C LYS A 125 -6.41 22.94 12.20
N ILE A 126 -5.71 23.62 11.29
CA ILE A 126 -6.34 24.51 10.29
C ILE A 126 -7.11 23.66 9.27
N THR A 127 -6.51 22.57 8.79
CA THR A 127 -7.14 21.65 7.84
C THR A 127 -8.05 20.63 8.52
N PHE A 128 -7.64 20.14 9.70
CA PHE A 128 -8.35 19.12 10.47
C PHE A 128 -8.68 19.65 11.88
N PRO A 129 -9.65 20.58 12.00
CA PRO A 129 -10.05 21.12 13.28
C PRO A 129 -10.68 20.04 14.17
N ASN A 130 -10.80 20.33 15.46
CA ASN A 130 -11.52 19.43 16.36
C ASN A 130 -12.98 19.31 15.91
N PRO A 131 -13.58 18.11 16.00
CA PRO A 131 -14.99 17.96 15.70
C PRO A 131 -15.82 18.85 16.65
N PRO A 132 -16.93 19.43 16.18
CA PRO A 132 -17.82 20.20 17.05
C PRO A 132 -18.37 19.28 18.15
N GLU A 133 -18.70 19.87 19.30
CA GLU A 133 -19.38 19.13 20.36
C GLU A 133 -20.70 18.55 19.84
N LYS A 134 -20.92 17.25 20.08
CA LYS A 134 -22.16 16.55 19.70
C LYS A 134 -22.73 15.88 20.94
N LYS A 135 -24.02 16.05 21.17
CA LYS A 135 -24.76 15.20 22.13
C LYS A 135 -24.81 13.79 21.55
N ARG A 136 -24.29 12.82 22.29
CA ARG A 136 -24.44 11.40 21.92
C ARG A 136 -25.92 11.05 22.06
N ILE A 137 -26.50 10.50 21.00
CA ILE A 137 -27.84 9.92 21.07
C ILE A 137 -27.65 8.53 21.68
N GLU A 138 -28.26 8.30 22.84
CA GLU A 138 -28.36 6.98 23.47
C GLU A 138 -29.39 6.11 22.75
#